data_AF-A0A924IQZ6-F1
#
_entry.id   AF-A0A924IQZ6-F1
#
_cell.length_a   1.000
_cell.length_b   1.000
_cell.length_c   1.000
_cell.angle_alpha   90.00
_cell.angle_beta   90.00
_cell.angle_gamma   90.00
#
_symmetry.space_group_name_H-M   'P 1'
#
loop_
_entity.id
_entity.type
_entity.pdbx_description
1 polymer ?
#
loop_
_entity_poly.entity_id
_entity_poly.type
_entity_poly.pdbx_seq_one_letter_code
_entity_poly.pdbx_strand_id
1 'polypeptide(L)'
;MKKIDLSIRYYFLWIVVYLSLVLLLPANKIVMSNYNLSTGQYHMLLLFVVLPYIGIWFAAFHGYGTIRKYSYSIRNTPEGPNFQTLSNGFTWLAWSLPIAAVSSLLQNSYATSNTRFGGASIIVNDYLALLLPLIGFVLIRKSSHRLLSAAKLSINKSVASMIGAGFAVLGVAYCYLTFRHLDLSSISNSNNPYNLPNWLVLISLTIPFLASWFIGLIAAFEIFIYSKESTGLLYRRALMLLAFGVLAVIISLVVLEYLTVVSPHRGFLSLNYQLVITYAIRIFSAIGYVLIVVGAHRLKRIEEV
;
A
#
# COMPACT_ATOMS: atom_id res chain seq x y z
N MET A 1 5.01 -34.39 3.69
CA MET A 1 5.51 -33.00 3.62
C MET A 1 4.36 -32.04 3.30
N LYS A 2 4.07 -31.05 4.15
CA LYS A 2 3.10 -29.98 3.82
C LYS A 2 3.67 -29.13 2.68
N LYS A 3 2.96 -28.97 1.56
CA LYS A 3 3.39 -28.07 0.46
C LYS A 3 3.52 -26.64 1.02
N ILE A 4 4.72 -26.07 0.93
CA ILE A 4 4.98 -24.65 1.29
C ILE A 4 4.02 -23.78 0.50
N ASP A 5 3.35 -22.84 1.18
CA ASP A 5 2.42 -21.89 0.57
C ASP A 5 3.12 -21.07 -0.52
N LEU A 6 2.45 -20.93 -1.66
CA LEU A 6 2.96 -20.19 -2.80
C LEU A 6 3.26 -18.72 -2.42
N SER A 7 2.49 -18.13 -1.50
CA SER A 7 2.74 -16.76 -1.03
C SER A 7 4.08 -16.61 -0.32
N ILE A 8 4.42 -17.57 0.53
CA ILE A 8 5.68 -17.58 1.29
C ILE A 8 6.87 -17.72 0.34
N ARG A 9 6.73 -18.52 -0.73
CA ARG A 9 7.78 -18.65 -1.76
C ARG A 9 8.06 -17.33 -2.46
N TYR A 10 7.01 -16.61 -2.88
CA TYR A 10 7.18 -15.30 -3.50
C TYR A 10 7.76 -14.26 -2.54
N TYR A 11 7.36 -14.29 -1.26
CA TYR A 11 7.95 -13.44 -0.23
C TYR A 11 9.47 -13.68 -0.11
N PHE A 12 9.93 -14.93 0.01
CA PHE A 12 11.35 -15.24 0.08
C PHE A 12 12.11 -14.81 -1.19
N LEU A 13 11.52 -15.02 -2.37
CA LEU A 13 12.11 -14.56 -3.62
C LEU A 13 12.33 -13.04 -3.61
N TRP A 14 11.32 -12.27 -3.20
CA TRP A 14 11.42 -10.82 -3.13
C TRP A 14 12.44 -10.35 -2.08
N ILE A 15 12.57 -11.03 -0.93
CA ILE A 15 13.62 -10.71 0.05
C ILE A 15 15.00 -10.93 -0.56
N VAL A 16 15.23 -12.08 -1.19
CA VAL A 16 16.55 -12.39 -1.77
C VAL A 16 16.91 -11.36 -2.82
N VAL A 17 15.98 -11.01 -3.71
CA VAL A 17 16.18 -9.95 -4.71
C VAL A 17 16.49 -8.61 -4.03
N TYR A 18 15.68 -8.21 -3.05
CA TYR A 18 15.81 -6.91 -2.40
C TYR A 18 17.11 -6.78 -1.60
N LEU A 19 17.46 -7.77 -0.79
CA LEU A 19 18.71 -7.79 -0.01
C LEU A 19 19.93 -7.85 -0.93
N SER A 20 19.88 -8.60 -2.02
CA SER A 20 20.95 -8.62 -3.02
C SER A 20 21.15 -7.23 -3.62
N LEU A 21 20.07 -6.54 -3.98
CA LEU A 21 20.16 -5.17 -4.48
C LEU A 21 20.71 -4.19 -3.44
N VAL A 22 20.28 -4.29 -2.18
CA VAL A 22 20.80 -3.43 -1.09
C VAL A 22 22.30 -3.59 -0.90
N LEU A 23 22.83 -4.80 -1.09
CA LEU A 23 24.26 -5.11 -0.91
C LEU A 23 25.11 -4.83 -2.16
N LEU A 24 24.55 -5.04 -3.36
CA LEU A 24 25.30 -4.99 -4.62
C LEU A 24 25.24 -3.62 -5.32
N LEU A 25 24.19 -2.82 -5.08
CA LEU A 25 24.07 -1.51 -5.71
C LEU A 25 25.09 -0.52 -5.12
N PRO A 26 25.68 0.38 -5.93
CA PRO A 26 26.69 1.32 -5.48
C PRO A 26 26.16 2.25 -4.38
N ALA A 27 27.00 2.49 -3.37
CA ALA A 27 26.67 3.40 -2.28
C ALA A 27 26.50 4.84 -2.76
N ASN A 28 25.50 5.53 -2.22
CA ASN A 28 25.21 6.90 -2.58
C ASN A 28 26.23 7.87 -1.95
N LYS A 29 27.10 8.45 -2.79
CA LYS A 29 28.19 9.34 -2.36
C LYS A 29 27.71 10.57 -1.59
N ILE A 30 26.52 11.10 -1.91
CA ILE A 30 25.96 12.27 -1.23
C ILE A 30 25.59 11.92 0.22
N VAL A 31 24.92 10.77 0.43
CA VAL A 31 24.57 10.30 1.78
C VAL A 31 25.84 10.01 2.58
N MET A 32 26.81 9.33 1.97
CA MET A 32 28.08 9.03 2.62
C MET A 32 28.81 10.31 3.07
N SER A 33 28.87 11.33 2.20
CA SER A 33 29.48 12.62 2.52
C SER A 33 28.72 13.38 3.61
N ASN A 34 27.39 13.39 3.56
CA ASN A 34 26.57 14.13 4.53
C ASN A 34 26.64 13.55 5.95
N TYR A 35 26.86 12.23 6.07
CA TYR A 35 26.88 11.52 7.35
C TYR A 35 28.27 10.96 7.72
N ASN A 36 29.32 11.29 6.96
CA ASN A 36 30.69 10.78 7.14
C ASN A 36 30.75 9.23 7.24
N LEU A 37 30.02 8.54 6.38
CA LEU A 37 29.93 7.07 6.40
C LEU A 37 30.93 6.44 5.41
N SER A 38 31.57 5.36 5.83
CA SER A 38 32.22 4.41 4.91
C SER A 38 31.18 3.61 4.11
N THR A 39 31.59 2.99 2.99
CA THR A 39 30.70 2.17 2.16
C THR A 39 30.04 1.04 2.95
N GLY A 40 30.81 0.35 3.80
CA GLY A 40 30.28 -0.71 4.66
C GLY A 40 29.24 -0.21 5.66
N GLN A 41 29.50 0.93 6.32
CA GLN A 41 28.54 1.55 7.24
C GLN A 41 27.25 1.99 6.54
N TYR A 42 27.35 2.49 5.30
CA TYR A 42 26.18 2.84 4.50
C TYR A 42 25.28 1.62 4.22
N HIS A 43 25.85 0.48 3.80
CA HIS A 43 25.08 -0.74 3.55
C HIS A 43 24.50 -1.32 4.84
N MET A 44 25.25 -1.29 5.95
CA MET A 44 24.71 -1.69 7.26
C MET A 44 23.51 -0.82 7.67
N LEU A 45 23.62 0.50 7.51
CA LEU A 45 22.52 1.42 7.79
C LEU A 45 21.30 1.14 6.91
N LEU A 46 21.49 0.90 5.61
CA LEU A 46 20.41 0.50 4.71
C LEU A 46 19.77 -0.82 5.12
N LEU A 47 20.55 -1.82 5.55
CA LEU A 47 20.01 -3.09 6.04
C LEU A 47 19.11 -2.89 7.26
N PHE A 48 19.54 -2.08 8.24
CA PHE A 48 18.71 -1.73 9.40
C PHE A 48 17.41 -1.05 8.97
N VAL A 49 17.50 -0.16 7.99
CA VAL A 49 16.36 0.58 7.46
C VAL A 49 15.37 -0.34 6.75
N VAL A 50 15.88 -1.37 6.07
CA VAL A 50 15.13 -2.33 5.25
C VAL A 50 14.44 -3.42 6.09
N LEU A 51 15.02 -3.84 7.21
CA LEU A 51 14.47 -4.93 8.04
C LEU A 51 12.99 -4.71 8.46
N PRO A 52 12.56 -3.53 8.93
CA PRO A 52 11.16 -3.27 9.20
C PRO A 52 10.25 -3.44 7.96
N TYR A 53 10.71 -3.05 6.77
CA TYR A 53 9.94 -3.22 5.54
C TYR A 53 9.73 -4.69 5.19
N ILE A 54 10.75 -5.53 5.38
CA ILE A 54 10.64 -6.98 5.19
C ILE A 54 9.58 -7.58 6.13
N GLY A 55 9.52 -7.11 7.38
CA GLY A 55 8.46 -7.52 8.32
C GLY A 55 7.05 -7.18 7.83
N ILE A 56 6.87 -6.02 7.22
CA ILE A 56 5.58 -5.60 6.63
C ILE A 56 5.24 -6.48 5.43
N TRP A 57 6.22 -6.78 4.57
CA TRP A 57 6.01 -7.68 3.43
C TRP A 57 5.59 -9.06 3.93
N PHE A 58 6.23 -9.59 4.98
CA PHE A 58 5.83 -10.85 5.57
C PHE A 58 4.35 -10.84 5.98
N ALA A 59 3.93 -9.82 6.74
CA ALA A 59 2.55 -9.68 7.17
C ALA A 59 1.58 -9.60 5.98
N ALA A 60 1.92 -8.83 4.94
CA ALA A 60 1.09 -8.69 3.74
C ALA A 60 0.99 -10.01 2.95
N PHE A 61 2.13 -10.68 2.70
CA PHE A 61 2.17 -11.94 1.97
C PHE A 61 1.48 -13.09 2.71
N HIS A 62 1.63 -13.12 4.04
CA HIS A 62 0.92 -14.05 4.89
C HIS A 62 -0.59 -13.76 4.92
N GLY A 63 -0.99 -12.48 4.93
CA GLY A 63 -2.37 -12.02 4.88
C GLY A 63 -3.09 -12.51 3.65
N TYR A 64 -2.58 -12.20 2.46
CA TYR A 64 -3.25 -12.65 1.23
C TYR A 64 -3.17 -14.17 1.07
N GLY A 65 -2.08 -14.83 1.49
CA GLY A 65 -1.97 -16.29 1.44
C GLY A 65 -3.06 -16.98 2.28
N THR A 66 -3.35 -16.43 3.46
CA THR A 66 -4.40 -16.92 4.35
C THR A 66 -5.79 -16.71 3.75
N ILE A 67 -6.07 -15.53 3.19
CA ILE A 67 -7.34 -15.25 2.50
C ILE A 67 -7.50 -16.15 1.28
N ARG A 68 -6.42 -16.40 0.53
CA ARG A 68 -6.44 -17.29 -0.64
C ARG A 68 -6.83 -18.71 -0.25
N LYS A 69 -6.23 -19.24 0.82
CA LYS A 69 -6.59 -20.55 1.37
C LYS A 69 -8.05 -20.63 1.79
N TYR A 70 -8.56 -19.59 2.47
CA TYR A 70 -9.98 -19.49 2.81
C TYR A 70 -10.87 -19.46 1.55
N SER A 71 -10.56 -18.60 0.57
CA SER A 71 -11.33 -18.54 -0.67
C SER A 71 -11.36 -19.88 -1.42
N TYR A 72 -10.28 -20.67 -1.31
CA TYR A 72 -10.21 -21.99 -1.91
C TYR A 72 -11.04 -23.04 -1.16
N SER A 73 -11.14 -22.96 0.17
CA SER A 73 -11.99 -23.90 0.94
C SER A 73 -13.47 -23.70 0.64
N ILE A 74 -13.90 -22.44 0.43
CA ILE A 74 -15.29 -22.11 0.08
C ILE A 74 -15.53 -21.95 -1.43
N ARG A 75 -14.62 -22.41 -2.30
CA ARG A 75 -14.71 -22.16 -3.76
C ARG A 75 -15.98 -22.68 -4.42
N ASN A 76 -16.61 -23.69 -3.81
CA ASN A 76 -17.82 -24.34 -4.31
C ASN A 76 -19.11 -23.70 -3.76
N THR A 77 -19.01 -22.73 -2.83
CA THR A 77 -20.18 -22.01 -2.31
C THR A 77 -20.52 -20.84 -3.22
N PRO A 78 -21.75 -20.28 -3.12
CA PRO A 78 -22.13 -19.07 -3.87
C PRO A 78 -21.22 -17.85 -3.60
N GLU A 79 -20.55 -17.81 -2.43
CA GLU A 79 -19.65 -16.72 -2.04
C GLU A 79 -18.21 -16.90 -2.51
N GLY A 80 -17.81 -18.13 -2.86
CA GLY A 80 -16.44 -18.51 -3.25
C GLY A 80 -15.81 -17.60 -4.31
N PRO A 81 -16.48 -17.34 -5.46
CA PRO A 81 -15.94 -16.46 -6.51
C PRO A 81 -15.66 -15.03 -6.05
N ASN A 82 -16.47 -14.52 -5.11
CA ASN A 82 -16.27 -13.19 -4.55
C ASN A 82 -15.01 -13.19 -3.65
N PHE A 83 -14.91 -14.12 -2.69
CA PHE A 83 -13.71 -14.23 -1.86
C PHE A 83 -12.42 -14.51 -2.64
N GLN A 84 -12.49 -15.19 -3.78
CA GLN A 84 -11.35 -15.33 -4.68
C GLN A 84 -10.94 -13.98 -5.30
N THR A 85 -11.92 -13.17 -5.73
CA THR A 85 -11.67 -11.80 -6.23
C THR A 85 -11.08 -10.91 -5.13
N LEU A 86 -11.58 -11.04 -3.89
CA LEU A 86 -11.04 -10.36 -2.72
C LEU A 86 -9.56 -10.74 -2.50
N SER A 87 -9.24 -12.03 -2.53
CA SER A 87 -7.88 -12.55 -2.40
C SER A 87 -6.94 -11.99 -3.47
N ASN A 88 -7.41 -11.87 -4.72
CA ASN A 88 -6.65 -11.26 -5.81
C ASN A 88 -6.35 -9.78 -5.52
N GLY A 89 -7.32 -9.02 -4.99
CA GLY A 89 -7.11 -7.64 -4.57
C GLY A 89 -6.02 -7.51 -3.49
N PHE A 90 -6.05 -8.36 -2.47
CA PHE A 90 -4.99 -8.42 -1.46
C PHE A 90 -3.64 -8.88 -2.02
N THR A 91 -3.63 -9.72 -3.05
CA THR A 91 -2.39 -10.11 -3.75
C THR A 91 -1.74 -8.88 -4.37
N TRP A 92 -2.49 -8.03 -5.09
CA TRP A 92 -1.95 -6.79 -5.66
C TRP A 92 -1.45 -5.81 -4.59
N LEU A 93 -2.16 -5.68 -3.46
CA LEU A 93 -1.70 -4.87 -2.34
C LEU A 93 -0.42 -5.41 -1.68
N ALA A 94 -0.22 -6.72 -1.63
CA ALA A 94 0.99 -7.29 -1.07
C ALA A 94 2.18 -7.18 -2.03
N TRP A 95 1.93 -7.35 -3.33
CA TRP A 95 2.95 -7.24 -4.38
C TRP A 95 3.37 -5.80 -4.67
N SER A 96 2.50 -4.82 -4.43
CA SER A 96 2.85 -3.41 -4.60
C SER A 96 4.02 -2.98 -3.71
N LEU A 97 4.15 -3.58 -2.52
CA LEU A 97 5.20 -3.26 -1.55
C LEU A 97 6.61 -3.59 -2.07
N PRO A 98 6.94 -4.86 -2.42
CA PRO A 98 8.27 -5.18 -2.94
C PRO A 98 8.52 -4.61 -4.34
N ILE A 99 7.51 -4.56 -5.22
CA ILE A 99 7.69 -3.99 -6.56
C ILE A 99 8.12 -2.53 -6.45
N ALA A 100 7.41 -1.70 -5.67
CA ALA A 100 7.75 -0.29 -5.51
C ALA A 100 9.14 -0.11 -4.87
N ALA A 101 9.49 -0.92 -3.87
CA ALA A 101 10.78 -0.82 -3.19
C ALA A 101 11.96 -1.23 -4.08
N VAL A 102 11.85 -2.36 -4.79
CA VAL A 102 12.87 -2.83 -5.74
C VAL A 102 13.03 -1.87 -6.90
N SER A 103 11.91 -1.42 -7.46
CA SER A 103 11.90 -0.41 -8.54
C SER A 103 12.59 0.88 -8.10
N SER A 104 12.26 1.38 -6.91
CA SER A 104 12.90 2.59 -6.38
C SER A 104 14.41 2.43 -6.18
N LEU A 105 14.87 1.29 -5.64
CA LEU A 105 16.32 1.04 -5.49
C LEU A 105 17.05 1.02 -6.83
N LEU A 106 16.53 0.27 -7.81
CA LEU A 106 17.14 0.16 -9.14
C LEU A 106 17.22 1.51 -9.83
N GLN A 107 16.12 2.27 -9.79
CA GLN A 107 16.07 3.57 -10.44
C GLN A 107 16.94 4.61 -9.74
N ASN A 108 16.97 4.62 -8.40
CA ASN A 108 17.86 5.50 -7.64
C ASN A 108 19.32 5.19 -7.96
N SER A 109 19.71 3.91 -8.01
CA SER A 109 21.06 3.52 -8.41
C SER A 109 21.41 4.03 -9.80
N TYR A 110 20.51 3.87 -10.78
CA TYR A 110 20.75 4.36 -12.13
C TYR A 110 20.81 5.90 -12.19
N ALA A 111 19.94 6.60 -11.46
CA ALA A 111 19.92 8.06 -11.38
C ALA A 111 21.20 8.64 -10.78
N THR A 112 21.90 7.92 -9.88
CA THR A 112 23.21 8.37 -9.38
C THR A 112 24.29 8.41 -10.46
N SER A 113 24.18 7.58 -11.49
CA SER A 113 25.12 7.55 -12.62
C SER A 113 24.65 8.45 -13.77
N ASN A 114 23.34 8.72 -13.87
CA ASN A 114 22.75 9.51 -14.93
C ASN A 114 21.79 10.57 -14.35
N THR A 115 22.30 11.78 -14.14
CA THR A 115 21.54 12.89 -13.54
C THR A 115 20.27 13.25 -14.31
N ARG A 116 20.24 13.04 -15.64
CA ARG A 116 19.06 13.29 -16.48
C ARG A 116 17.92 12.30 -16.23
N PHE A 117 18.21 11.13 -15.65
CA PHE A 117 17.20 10.11 -15.37
C PHE A 117 16.42 10.37 -14.07
N GLY A 118 16.88 11.28 -13.21
CA GLY A 118 16.23 11.56 -11.92
C GLY A 118 14.74 11.87 -12.05
N GLY A 119 14.37 12.73 -13.00
CA GLY A 119 12.96 13.08 -13.23
C GLY A 119 12.11 11.88 -13.67
N ALA A 120 12.60 11.08 -14.61
CA ALA A 120 11.90 9.88 -15.07
C ALA A 120 11.70 8.86 -13.93
N SER A 121 12.70 8.69 -13.06
CA SER A 121 12.58 7.78 -11.92
C SER A 121 11.48 8.19 -10.92
N ILE A 122 11.34 9.49 -10.67
CA ILE A 122 10.30 10.01 -9.78
C ILE A 122 8.93 9.71 -10.38
N ILE A 123 8.74 10.02 -11.66
CA ILE A 123 7.50 9.79 -12.39
C ILE A 123 7.10 8.31 -12.35
N VAL A 124 8.02 7.40 -12.67
CA VAL A 124 7.72 5.96 -12.68
C VAL A 124 7.34 5.46 -11.28
N ASN A 125 8.05 5.90 -10.25
CA ASN A 125 7.73 5.49 -8.87
C ASN A 125 6.37 6.02 -8.40
N ASP A 126 5.99 7.24 -8.78
CA ASP A 126 4.65 7.79 -8.49
C ASP A 126 3.54 6.96 -9.13
N TYR A 127 3.68 6.62 -10.41
CA TYR A 127 2.69 5.78 -11.09
C TYR A 127 2.66 4.35 -10.54
N LEU A 128 3.78 3.77 -10.13
CA LEU A 128 3.77 2.44 -9.48
C LEU A 128 3.09 2.48 -8.11
N ALA A 129 3.35 3.53 -7.32
CA ALA A 129 2.73 3.77 -6.02
C ALA A 129 1.21 4.01 -6.15
N LEU A 130 0.76 4.53 -7.29
CA LEU A 130 -0.66 4.74 -7.60
C LEU A 130 -1.34 3.47 -8.15
N LEU A 131 -0.81 2.92 -9.25
CA LEU A 131 -1.50 1.93 -10.07
C LEU A 131 -1.65 0.59 -9.34
N LEU A 132 -0.61 0.13 -8.63
CA LEU A 132 -0.66 -1.17 -7.97
C LEU A 132 -1.67 -1.20 -6.82
N PRO A 133 -1.71 -0.19 -5.90
CA PRO A 133 -2.77 -0.11 -4.91
C PRO A 133 -4.16 0.10 -5.51
N LEU A 134 -4.28 0.91 -6.57
CA LEU A 134 -5.56 1.14 -7.26
C LEU A 134 -6.16 -0.18 -7.79
N ILE A 135 -5.36 -1.02 -8.46
CA ILE A 135 -5.81 -2.35 -8.91
C ILE A 135 -6.29 -3.18 -7.71
N GLY A 136 -5.52 -3.18 -6.62
CA GLY A 136 -5.89 -3.84 -5.38
C GLY A 136 -7.24 -3.38 -4.83
N PHE A 137 -7.43 -2.07 -4.67
CA PHE A 137 -8.67 -1.50 -4.13
C PHE A 137 -9.87 -1.68 -5.05
N VAL A 138 -9.71 -1.59 -6.37
CA VAL A 138 -10.80 -1.87 -7.33
C VAL A 138 -11.28 -3.31 -7.20
N LEU A 139 -10.37 -4.28 -7.07
CA LEU A 139 -10.74 -5.69 -6.90
C LEU A 139 -11.38 -5.96 -5.54
N ILE A 140 -10.85 -5.38 -4.46
CA ILE A 140 -11.44 -5.49 -3.12
C ILE A 140 -12.85 -4.89 -3.13
N ARG A 141 -13.04 -3.69 -3.69
CA ARG A 141 -14.36 -3.04 -3.82
C ARG A 141 -15.33 -3.88 -4.63
N LYS A 142 -14.91 -4.35 -5.80
CA LYS A 142 -15.76 -5.20 -6.66
C LYS A 142 -16.24 -6.45 -5.91
N SER A 143 -15.37 -7.06 -5.12
CA SER A 143 -15.74 -8.21 -4.30
C SER A 143 -16.65 -7.85 -3.14
N SER A 144 -16.32 -6.81 -2.36
CA SER A 144 -17.10 -6.39 -1.20
C SER A 144 -18.51 -5.98 -1.60
N HIS A 145 -18.63 -5.26 -2.72
CA HIS A 145 -19.91 -4.85 -3.27
C HIS A 145 -20.77 -6.06 -3.66
N ARG A 146 -20.16 -7.06 -4.31
CA ARG A 146 -20.87 -8.29 -4.68
C ARG A 146 -21.35 -9.08 -3.46
N LEU A 147 -20.51 -9.23 -2.43
CA LEU A 147 -20.90 -9.86 -1.16
C LEU A 147 -22.08 -9.12 -0.51
N LEU A 148 -22.00 -7.79 -0.46
CA LEU A 148 -23.07 -6.95 0.08
C LEU A 148 -24.38 -7.10 -0.71
N SER A 149 -24.30 -7.08 -2.05
CA SER A 149 -25.46 -7.22 -2.94
C SER A 149 -26.09 -8.61 -2.86
N ALA A 150 -25.30 -9.67 -2.71
CA ALA A 150 -25.79 -11.04 -2.55
C ALA A 150 -26.57 -11.21 -1.23
N ALA A 151 -26.14 -10.50 -0.19
CA ALA A 151 -26.85 -10.40 1.08
C ALA A 151 -28.06 -9.44 1.05
N LYS A 152 -28.37 -8.81 -0.10
CA LYS A 152 -29.41 -7.79 -0.28
C LYS A 152 -29.24 -6.59 0.67
N LEU A 153 -28.01 -6.28 1.04
CA LEU A 153 -27.66 -5.15 1.88
C LEU A 153 -27.31 -3.95 1.00
N SER A 154 -27.53 -2.75 1.52
CA SER A 154 -27.13 -1.51 0.84
C SER A 154 -26.55 -0.53 1.85
N ILE A 155 -25.67 0.33 1.35
CA ILE A 155 -25.13 1.42 2.16
C ILE A 155 -26.23 2.46 2.35
N ASN A 156 -26.54 2.80 3.61
CA ASN A 156 -27.45 3.90 3.91
C ASN A 156 -26.94 5.20 3.28
N LYS A 157 -27.80 5.90 2.53
CA LYS A 157 -27.48 7.19 1.88
C LYS A 157 -26.86 8.22 2.83
N SER A 158 -27.33 8.27 4.08
CA SER A 158 -26.79 9.18 5.11
C SER A 158 -25.31 8.86 5.41
N VAL A 159 -24.98 7.58 5.57
CA VAL A 159 -23.60 7.16 5.85
C VAL A 159 -22.72 7.33 4.62
N ALA A 160 -23.22 7.01 3.43
CA ALA A 160 -22.50 7.28 2.17
C ALA A 160 -22.19 8.79 2.02
N SER A 161 -23.15 9.66 2.34
CA SER A 161 -22.97 11.11 2.32
C SER A 161 -21.93 11.57 3.35
N MET A 162 -21.97 11.05 4.58
CA MET A 162 -20.98 11.35 5.61
C MET A 162 -19.56 10.94 5.20
N ILE A 163 -19.42 9.74 4.62
CA ILE A 163 -18.15 9.25 4.06
C ILE A 163 -17.68 10.16 2.92
N GLY A 164 -18.57 10.53 2.00
CA GLY A 164 -18.28 11.43 0.89
C GLY A 164 -17.83 12.81 1.36
N ALA A 165 -18.51 13.40 2.35
CA ALA A 165 -18.15 14.69 2.94
C ALA A 165 -16.80 14.64 3.64
N GLY A 166 -16.56 13.62 4.47
CA GLY A 166 -15.26 13.42 5.12
C GLY A 166 -14.13 13.24 4.11
N PHE A 167 -14.37 12.48 3.04
CA PHE A 167 -13.41 12.31 1.96
C PHE A 167 -13.18 13.60 1.16
N ALA A 168 -14.21 14.44 0.97
CA ALA A 168 -14.07 15.73 0.31
C ALA A 168 -13.17 16.68 1.10
N VAL A 169 -13.30 16.73 2.43
CA VAL A 169 -12.41 17.52 3.30
C VAL A 169 -10.96 17.03 3.18
N LEU A 170 -10.76 15.70 3.22
CA LEU A 170 -9.45 15.09 3.01
C LEU A 170 -8.90 15.45 1.62
N GLY A 171 -9.69 15.32 0.57
CA GLY A 171 -9.29 15.68 -0.80
C GLY A 171 -8.90 17.15 -0.96
N VAL A 172 -9.65 18.08 -0.37
CA VAL A 172 -9.31 19.51 -0.36
C VAL A 172 -7.97 19.73 0.36
N ALA A 173 -7.76 19.11 1.52
CA ALA A 173 -6.49 19.21 2.25
C ALA A 173 -5.32 18.64 1.44
N TYR A 174 -5.51 17.51 0.74
CA TYR A 174 -4.49 16.92 -0.12
C TYR A 174 -4.13 17.84 -1.29
N CYS A 175 -5.13 18.36 -1.99
CA CYS A 175 -4.95 19.30 -3.08
C CYS A 175 -4.23 20.56 -2.59
N TYR A 176 -4.67 21.15 -1.46
CA TYR A 176 -4.03 22.33 -0.88
C TYR A 176 -2.55 22.10 -0.59
N LEU A 177 -2.19 20.98 0.05
CA LEU A 177 -0.79 20.66 0.35
C LEU A 177 0.02 20.39 -0.92
N THR A 178 -0.56 19.71 -1.90
CA THR A 178 0.09 19.47 -3.20
C THR A 178 0.38 20.79 -3.92
N PHE A 179 -0.61 21.67 -4.03
CA PHE A 179 -0.47 22.95 -4.73
C PHE A 179 0.40 23.97 -4.01
N ARG A 180 0.48 23.91 -2.67
CA ARG A 180 1.37 24.79 -1.90
C ARG A 180 2.85 24.63 -2.29
N HIS A 181 3.25 23.44 -2.71
CA HIS A 181 4.61 23.15 -3.17
C HIS A 181 4.81 23.30 -4.68
N LEU A 182 3.73 23.52 -5.44
CA LEU A 182 3.79 23.74 -6.88
C LEU A 182 3.85 25.23 -7.17
N ASP A 183 4.95 25.68 -7.75
CA ASP A 183 5.00 27.00 -8.35
C ASP A 183 4.19 27.01 -9.64
N LEU A 184 3.05 27.70 -9.61
CA LEU A 184 2.14 27.81 -10.76
C LEU A 184 2.66 28.79 -11.81
N SER A 185 3.66 29.62 -11.49
CA SER A 185 4.16 30.67 -12.38
C SER A 185 5.16 30.18 -13.43
N SER A 186 5.75 29.00 -13.24
CA SER A 186 6.75 28.45 -14.15
C SER A 186 6.40 27.04 -14.61
N ILE A 187 6.22 26.89 -15.93
CA ILE A 187 5.91 25.59 -16.59
C ILE A 187 7.08 24.61 -16.45
N SER A 188 8.31 25.12 -16.25
CA SER A 188 9.56 24.37 -16.16
C SER A 188 10.31 24.68 -14.86
N ASN A 189 9.63 24.71 -13.72
CA ASN A 189 10.34 24.85 -12.45
C ASN A 189 11.19 23.61 -12.18
N SER A 190 12.50 23.78 -12.04
CA SER A 190 13.40 22.72 -11.57
C SER A 190 13.08 22.25 -10.15
N ASN A 191 12.27 23.01 -9.41
CA ASN A 191 11.90 22.71 -8.02
C ASN A 191 10.58 21.95 -7.89
N ASN A 192 9.95 21.53 -9.00
CA ASN A 192 8.74 20.72 -8.92
C ASN A 192 9.08 19.28 -8.48
N PRO A 193 8.54 18.81 -7.33
CA PRO A 193 8.89 17.51 -6.79
C PRO A 193 8.45 16.32 -7.65
N TYR A 194 7.50 16.51 -8.57
CA TYR A 194 6.96 15.46 -9.43
C TYR A 194 7.62 15.41 -10.82
N ASN A 195 8.45 16.39 -11.18
CA ASN A 195 9.04 16.53 -12.53
C ASN A 195 8.01 16.47 -13.68
N LEU A 196 6.77 16.89 -13.43
CA LEU A 196 5.66 16.90 -14.39
C LEU A 196 4.99 18.27 -14.42
N PRO A 197 4.48 18.73 -15.57
CA PRO A 197 3.61 19.91 -15.63
C PRO A 197 2.46 19.83 -14.62
N ASN A 198 2.11 20.96 -13.99
CA ASN A 198 1.15 21.02 -12.88
C ASN A 198 -0.22 20.39 -13.23
N TRP A 199 -0.70 20.60 -14.47
CA TRP A 199 -1.96 20.02 -14.94
C TRP A 199 -1.88 18.48 -15.08
N LEU A 200 -0.71 17.94 -15.45
CA LEU A 200 -0.48 16.50 -15.50
C LEU A 200 -0.43 15.92 -14.09
N VAL A 201 0.24 16.58 -13.14
CA VAL A 201 0.22 16.14 -11.73
C VAL A 201 -1.22 16.04 -11.23
N LEU A 202 -2.05 17.06 -11.49
CA LEU A 202 -3.44 17.07 -11.07
C LEU A 202 -4.26 15.92 -11.69
N ILE A 203 -4.24 15.79 -13.02
CA ILE A 203 -5.12 14.86 -13.75
C ILE A 203 -4.64 13.41 -13.64
N SER A 204 -3.33 13.19 -13.65
CA SER A 204 -2.75 11.84 -13.77
C SER A 204 -2.25 11.25 -12.45
N LEU A 205 -2.01 12.07 -11.42
CA LEU A 205 -1.61 11.60 -10.09
C LEU A 205 -2.67 11.96 -9.05
N THR A 206 -2.93 13.24 -8.81
CA THR A 206 -3.77 13.70 -7.70
C THR A 206 -5.20 13.15 -7.76
N ILE A 207 -5.90 13.32 -8.89
CA ILE A 207 -7.26 12.79 -9.05
C ILE A 207 -7.28 11.25 -8.94
N PRO A 208 -6.41 10.50 -9.62
CA PRO A 208 -6.33 9.05 -9.47
C PRO A 208 -6.00 8.56 -8.05
N PHE A 209 -5.11 9.25 -7.31
CA PHE A 209 -4.81 8.91 -5.91
C PHE A 209 -6.07 9.07 -5.05
N LEU A 210 -6.77 10.20 -5.17
CA LEU A 210 -8.02 10.43 -4.46
C LEU A 210 -9.07 9.38 -4.83
N ALA A 211 -9.23 9.07 -6.11
CA ALA A 211 -10.15 8.02 -6.55
C ALA A 211 -9.79 6.66 -5.94
N SER A 212 -8.50 6.30 -5.93
CA SER A 212 -7.97 5.07 -5.35
C SER A 212 -8.30 4.96 -3.86
N TRP A 213 -8.06 6.02 -3.10
CA TRP A 213 -8.34 6.07 -1.66
C TRP A 213 -9.83 5.99 -1.36
N PHE A 214 -10.66 6.69 -2.13
CA PHE A 214 -12.11 6.65 -1.98
C PHE A 214 -12.67 5.25 -2.27
N ILE A 215 -12.20 4.62 -3.35
CA ILE A 215 -12.54 3.23 -3.71
C ILE A 215 -12.16 2.28 -2.58
N GLY A 216 -10.94 2.40 -2.03
CA GLY A 216 -10.48 1.60 -0.91
C GLY A 216 -11.35 1.79 0.34
N LEU A 217 -11.68 3.03 0.69
CA LEU A 217 -12.47 3.36 1.87
C LEU A 217 -13.90 2.80 1.76
N ILE A 218 -14.54 2.93 0.59
CA ILE A 218 -15.84 2.28 0.32
C ILE A 218 -15.71 0.77 0.49
N ALA A 219 -14.67 0.15 -0.05
CA ALA A 219 -14.48 -1.30 0.05
C ALA A 219 -14.36 -1.76 1.51
N ALA A 220 -13.57 -1.07 2.33
CA ALA A 220 -13.46 -1.35 3.77
C ALA A 220 -14.82 -1.23 4.47
N PHE A 221 -15.61 -0.22 4.11
CA PHE A 221 -16.92 0.03 4.69
C PHE A 221 -17.96 -1.02 4.27
N GLU A 222 -17.97 -1.46 3.01
CA GLU A 222 -18.83 -2.54 2.53
C GLU A 222 -18.53 -3.86 3.25
N ILE A 223 -17.25 -4.20 3.45
CA ILE A 223 -16.85 -5.38 4.24
C ILE A 223 -17.34 -5.24 5.68
N PHE A 224 -17.25 -4.04 6.26
CA PHE A 224 -17.74 -3.77 7.61
C PHE A 224 -19.26 -3.94 7.73
N ILE A 225 -20.06 -3.44 6.78
CA ILE A 225 -21.52 -3.66 6.79
C ILE A 225 -21.83 -5.15 6.65
N TYR A 226 -21.23 -5.82 5.67
CA TYR A 226 -21.41 -7.25 5.45
C TYR A 226 -21.05 -8.06 6.72
N SER A 227 -20.00 -7.66 7.44
CA SER A 227 -19.63 -8.28 8.72
C SER A 227 -20.71 -8.19 9.79
N LYS A 228 -21.44 -7.06 9.88
CA LYS A 228 -22.46 -6.83 10.92
C LYS A 228 -23.68 -7.72 10.75
N GLU A 229 -24.06 -7.96 9.50
CA GLU A 229 -25.27 -8.68 9.11
C GLU A 229 -25.04 -10.18 8.89
N SER A 230 -23.78 -10.62 8.85
CA SER A 230 -23.47 -12.04 8.76
C SER A 230 -23.94 -12.81 9.99
N THR A 231 -24.55 -13.98 9.78
CA THR A 231 -25.01 -14.86 10.84
C THR A 231 -23.81 -15.51 11.55
N GLY A 232 -23.87 -15.60 12.89
CA GLY A 232 -22.81 -16.19 13.69
C GLY A 232 -21.79 -15.19 14.23
N LEU A 233 -21.63 -15.21 15.56
CA LEU A 233 -20.74 -14.29 16.29
C LEU A 233 -19.28 -14.40 15.84
N LEU A 234 -18.79 -15.62 15.56
CA LEU A 234 -17.41 -15.87 15.18
C LEU A 234 -17.10 -15.33 13.78
N TYR A 235 -17.99 -15.54 12.82
CA TYR A 235 -17.85 -15.09 11.45
C TYR A 235 -17.86 -13.56 11.38
N ARG A 236 -18.82 -12.92 12.06
CA ARG A 236 -18.89 -11.45 12.22
C ARG A 236 -17.60 -10.86 12.79
N ARG A 237 -17.04 -11.43 13.86
CA ARG A 237 -15.77 -10.96 14.45
C ARG A 237 -14.60 -11.10 13.48
N ALA A 238 -14.54 -12.18 12.71
CA ALA A 238 -13.47 -12.42 11.76
C ALA A 238 -13.51 -11.43 10.58
N LEU A 239 -14.70 -11.16 10.04
CA LEU A 239 -14.89 -10.15 8.99
C LEU A 239 -14.64 -8.71 9.49
N MET A 240 -15.01 -8.39 10.73
CA MET A 240 -14.68 -7.07 11.31
C MET A 240 -13.16 -6.85 11.39
N LEU A 241 -12.39 -7.86 11.80
CA LEU A 241 -10.93 -7.77 11.80
C LEU A 241 -10.37 -7.53 10.39
N LEU A 242 -10.94 -8.20 9.38
CA LEU A 242 -10.56 -7.99 7.99
C LEU A 242 -10.89 -6.56 7.54
N ALA A 243 -12.08 -6.05 7.83
CA ALA A 243 -12.49 -4.69 7.51
C ALA A 243 -11.57 -3.63 8.15
N PHE A 244 -11.29 -3.76 9.45
CA PHE A 244 -10.39 -2.85 10.16
C PHE A 244 -8.96 -2.94 9.65
N GLY A 245 -8.49 -4.14 9.28
CA GLY A 245 -7.17 -4.30 8.69
C GLY A 245 -7.04 -3.63 7.32
N VAL A 246 -8.06 -3.75 6.46
CA VAL A 246 -8.13 -3.02 5.18
C VAL A 246 -8.12 -1.52 5.41
N LEU A 247 -8.95 -1.03 6.34
CA LEU A 247 -9.02 0.38 6.69
C LEU A 247 -7.67 0.93 7.19
N ALA A 248 -6.98 0.19 8.07
CA ALA A 248 -5.67 0.57 8.57
C ALA A 248 -4.62 0.65 7.45
N VAL A 249 -4.64 -0.29 6.50
CA VAL A 249 -3.75 -0.26 5.33
C VAL A 249 -4.03 0.97 4.46
N ILE A 250 -5.30 1.29 4.18
CA ILE A 250 -5.68 2.47 3.40
C ILE A 250 -5.23 3.76 4.10
N ILE A 251 -5.56 3.93 5.38
CA ILE A 251 -5.17 5.11 6.15
C ILE A 251 -3.65 5.28 6.15
N SER A 252 -2.91 4.18 6.33
CA SER A 252 -1.45 4.22 6.28
C SER A 252 -0.93 4.68 4.93
N LEU A 253 -1.50 4.18 3.82
CA LEU A 253 -1.10 4.57 2.47
C LEU A 253 -1.42 6.04 2.18
N VAL A 254 -2.59 6.52 2.61
CA VAL A 254 -2.96 7.94 2.51
C VAL A 254 -1.93 8.79 3.25
N VAL A 255 -1.69 8.51 4.54
CA VAL A 255 -0.76 9.31 5.36
C VAL A 255 0.65 9.27 4.79
N LEU A 256 1.12 8.11 4.31
CA LEU A 256 2.42 8.01 3.66
C LEU A 256 2.53 8.89 2.42
N GLU A 257 1.47 8.98 1.61
CA GLU A 257 1.47 9.86 0.45
C GLU A 257 1.45 11.34 0.86
N TYR A 258 0.71 11.71 1.91
CA TYR A 258 0.80 13.07 2.44
C TYR A 258 2.23 13.42 2.89
N LEU A 259 2.94 12.48 3.51
CA LEU A 259 4.33 12.69 3.93
C LEU A 259 5.29 12.81 2.73
N THR A 260 5.05 12.10 1.63
CA THR A 260 5.86 12.24 0.40
C THR A 260 5.63 13.58 -0.28
N VAL A 261 4.41 14.14 -0.21
CA VAL A 261 4.08 15.47 -0.75
C VAL A 261 4.70 16.60 0.08
N VAL A 262 4.57 16.56 1.41
CA VAL A 262 5.03 17.64 2.30
C VAL A 262 6.55 17.75 2.36
N SER A 263 7.27 16.66 2.11
CA SER A 263 8.73 16.63 2.18
C SER A 263 9.29 15.79 1.04
N PRO A 264 9.39 16.35 -0.17
CA PRO A 264 9.73 15.64 -1.39
C PRO A 264 11.22 15.26 -1.51
N HIS A 265 11.91 15.06 -0.40
CA HIS A 265 13.29 14.58 -0.37
C HIS A 265 13.33 13.09 -0.75
N ARG A 266 13.20 12.80 -2.04
CA ARG A 266 13.20 11.44 -2.58
C ARG A 266 14.61 11.06 -3.01
N GLY A 267 15.10 9.94 -2.50
CA GLY A 267 16.33 9.29 -3.00
C GLY A 267 17.55 9.34 -2.07
N PHE A 268 17.50 10.12 -0.98
CA PHE A 268 18.56 10.15 0.02
C PHE A 268 17.99 9.74 1.38
N LEU A 269 18.68 8.85 2.06
CA LEU A 269 18.34 8.48 3.43
C LEU A 269 18.58 9.71 4.32
N SER A 270 17.51 10.38 4.74
CA SER A 270 17.58 11.46 5.72
C SER A 270 17.24 10.89 7.10
N LEU A 271 18.20 10.92 8.01
CA LEU A 271 18.00 10.58 9.42
C LEU A 271 17.32 11.75 10.14
N ASN A 272 16.07 12.03 9.79
CA ASN A 272 15.27 13.11 10.37
C ASN A 272 13.99 12.56 11.03
N TYR A 273 13.19 13.45 11.63
CA TYR A 273 11.91 13.09 12.23
C TYR A 273 10.92 12.46 11.24
N GLN A 274 11.03 12.78 9.93
CA GLN A 274 10.18 12.22 8.89
C GLN A 274 10.41 10.71 8.71
N LEU A 275 11.65 10.24 8.86
CA LEU A 275 11.94 8.80 8.85
C LEU A 275 11.23 8.08 10.00
N VAL A 276 11.26 8.65 11.21
CA VAL A 276 10.59 8.11 12.39
C VAL A 276 9.07 8.05 12.18
N ILE A 277 8.47 9.12 11.66
CA ILE A 277 7.03 9.15 11.36
C ILE A 277 6.70 8.12 10.27
N THR A 278 7.51 8.03 9.21
CA THR A 278 7.34 7.06 8.14
C THR A 278 7.35 5.63 8.71
N TYR A 279 8.28 5.31 9.61
CA TYR A 279 8.30 4.00 10.28
C TYR A 279 7.08 3.76 11.16
N ALA A 280 6.64 4.74 11.94
CA ALA A 280 5.45 4.59 12.77
C ALA A 280 4.21 4.25 11.91
N ILE A 281 4.02 4.95 10.78
CA ILE A 281 2.92 4.68 9.85
C ILE A 281 3.07 3.33 9.15
N ARG A 282 4.29 2.94 8.80
CA ARG A 282 4.59 1.62 8.23
C ARG A 282 4.31 0.49 9.21
N ILE A 283 4.62 0.66 10.50
CA ILE A 283 4.25 -0.28 11.57
C ILE A 283 2.72 -0.35 11.70
N PHE A 284 2.03 0.79 11.66
CA PHE A 284 0.56 0.82 11.67
C PHE A 284 -0.04 0.05 10.47
N SER A 285 0.56 0.18 9.28
CA SER A 285 0.20 -0.63 8.10
C SER A 285 0.43 -2.12 8.34
N ALA A 286 1.55 -2.50 8.97
CA ALA A 286 1.84 -3.88 9.35
C ALA A 286 0.76 -4.46 10.25
N ILE A 287 0.32 -3.70 11.26
CA ILE A 287 -0.79 -4.07 12.15
C ILE A 287 -2.06 -4.30 11.32
N GLY A 288 -2.34 -3.45 10.33
CA GLY A 288 -3.45 -3.65 9.38
C GLY A 288 -3.40 -5.01 8.67
N TYR A 289 -2.23 -5.39 8.13
CA TYR A 289 -2.04 -6.71 7.52
C TYR A 289 -2.15 -7.87 8.52
N VAL A 290 -1.68 -7.69 9.77
CA VAL A 290 -1.87 -8.69 10.83
C VAL A 290 -3.35 -8.89 11.16
N LEU A 291 -4.15 -7.81 11.23
CA LEU A 291 -5.60 -7.93 11.42
C LEU A 291 -6.26 -8.70 10.29
N ILE A 292 -5.83 -8.48 9.04
CA ILE A 292 -6.27 -9.24 7.87
C ILE A 292 -5.93 -10.73 8.01
N VAL A 293 -4.70 -11.06 8.42
CA VAL A 293 -4.26 -12.45 8.70
C VAL A 293 -5.16 -13.11 9.74
N VAL A 294 -5.35 -12.45 10.89
CA VAL A 294 -6.11 -13.02 12.01
C VAL A 294 -7.57 -13.20 11.62
N GLY A 295 -8.17 -12.23 10.92
CA GLY A 295 -9.52 -12.33 10.37
C GLY A 295 -9.65 -13.54 9.43
N ALA A 296 -8.79 -13.64 8.42
CA ALA A 296 -8.81 -14.72 7.46
C ALA A 296 -8.57 -16.10 8.07
N HIS A 297 -7.67 -16.19 9.07
CA HIS A 297 -7.41 -17.44 9.77
C HIS A 297 -8.63 -17.89 10.58
N ARG A 298 -9.35 -16.96 11.22
CA ARG A 298 -10.58 -17.28 11.96
C ARG A 298 -11.68 -17.74 11.01
N LEU A 299 -11.84 -17.10 9.86
CA LEU A 299 -12.78 -17.55 8.81
C LEU A 299 -12.48 -18.98 8.38
N LYS A 300 -11.22 -19.30 8.07
CA LYS A 300 -10.80 -20.65 7.69
C LYS A 300 -11.10 -21.71 8.76
N ARG A 301 -10.90 -21.40 10.04
CA ARG A 301 -11.19 -22.34 11.13
C ARG A 301 -12.67 -22.65 11.27
N ILE A 302 -13.55 -21.70 10.94
CA ILE A 302 -15.01 -21.89 11.04
C ILE A 302 -15.48 -22.91 9.99
N GLU A 303 -14.88 -22.90 8.80
CA GLU A 303 -15.23 -23.83 7.70
C GLU A 303 -14.63 -25.24 7.86
N GLU A 304 -13.71 -25.44 8.80
CA GLU A 304 -13.09 -26.75 9.07
C GLU A 304 -13.86 -27.56 10.13
N VAL A 305 -14.88 -26.97 10.77
CA VAL A 305 -15.73 -27.58 11.80
C VAL A 305 -17.05 -28.03 11.18
#